data_AF-A0A2V6CDV7-F1
#
_entry.id   AF-A0A2V6CDV7-F1
#
_cell.length_a   1.000
_cell.length_b   1.000
_cell.length_c   1.000
_cell.angle_alpha   90.00
_cell.angle_beta   90.00
_cell.angle_gamma   90.00
#
_symmetry.space_group_name_H-M   'P 1'
#
loop_
_entity.id
_entity.type
_entity.pdbx_description
1 polymer ?
#
loop_
_entity_poly.entity_id
_entity_poly.type
_entity_poly.pdbx_seq_one_letter_code
_entity_poly.pdbx_strand_id
1 'polypeptide(L)'
;MKCSSDNPPAKTNKNPTYMIYKTILASLTALVIAAAGSFAQDGHKSGPFQGAKANKGFVTHTTQNGKSTLTLSDDFVPPQTPDPHWRVVDSNGTTYLLDRLMTKGDKMNKSIVVPDYVKDIAKVQMWCAFAETNLGEAAFEHPVK
;
A
#
# COMPACT_ATOMS: atom_id res chain seq x y z
N MET A 1 53.57 -63.07 24.30
CA MET A 1 52.44 -63.98 23.98
C MET A 1 51.79 -63.44 22.71
N LYS A 2 51.95 -63.95 21.47
CA LYS A 2 51.76 -65.26 20.84
C LYS A 2 50.36 -65.86 21.02
N CYS A 3 49.64 -65.96 19.89
CA CYS A 3 48.63 -66.93 19.42
C CYS A 3 48.08 -66.31 18.10
N SER A 4 48.53 -66.59 16.87
CA SER A 4 48.62 -67.85 16.09
C SER A 4 47.36 -68.72 16.17
N SER A 5 46.59 -68.75 15.07
CA SER A 5 45.97 -69.97 14.54
C SER A 5 45.64 -69.79 13.06
N ASP A 6 45.95 -70.84 12.30
CA ASP A 6 46.02 -70.96 10.84
C ASP A 6 44.67 -71.24 10.11
N ASN A 7 44.59 -70.77 8.84
CA ASN A 7 44.03 -71.28 7.54
C ASN A 7 43.10 -72.53 7.46
N PRO A 8 42.44 -72.93 6.30
CA PRO A 8 42.60 -72.58 4.85
C PRO A 8 41.24 -72.49 4.05
N PRO A 9 41.11 -72.81 2.73
CA PRO A 9 41.59 -72.12 1.53
C PRO A 9 40.46 -71.64 0.56
N ALA A 10 40.92 -70.95 -0.49
CA ALA A 10 40.24 -70.35 -1.64
C ALA A 10 39.11 -71.15 -2.34
N LYS A 11 38.12 -70.41 -2.87
CA LYS A 11 37.53 -70.69 -4.19
C LYS A 11 37.23 -69.42 -4.98
N THR A 12 37.92 -69.31 -6.10
CA THR A 12 37.71 -68.43 -7.25
C THR A 12 36.32 -68.66 -7.85
N ASN A 13 35.57 -67.61 -8.18
CA ASN A 13 34.63 -67.69 -9.29
C ASN A 13 34.63 -66.40 -10.10
N LYS A 14 34.50 -66.58 -11.41
CA LYS A 14 34.85 -65.65 -12.49
C LYS A 14 33.70 -64.67 -12.74
N ASN A 15 34.06 -63.47 -13.19
CA ASN A 15 33.18 -62.39 -13.65
C ASN A 15 32.06 -62.86 -14.60
N PRO A 16 30.99 -62.06 -14.68
CA PRO A 16 30.78 -61.37 -15.94
C PRO A 16 30.53 -59.88 -15.76
N THR A 17 31.24 -59.12 -16.59
CA THR A 17 31.05 -57.71 -16.91
C THR A 17 29.64 -57.49 -17.47
N TYR A 18 28.88 -56.53 -16.94
CA TYR A 18 27.89 -55.80 -17.73
C TYR A 18 27.83 -54.33 -17.32
N MET A 19 27.85 -53.49 -18.33
CA MET A 19 27.89 -52.04 -18.31
C MET A 19 26.53 -51.41 -17.96
N ILE A 20 26.61 -50.19 -17.41
CA ILE A 20 25.68 -49.04 -17.57
C ILE A 20 24.23 -49.26 -17.11
N TYR A 21 23.77 -48.54 -16.06
CA TYR A 21 22.51 -47.79 -16.11
C TYR A 21 22.52 -46.58 -15.16
N LYS A 22 22.06 -45.46 -15.73
CA LYS A 22 21.89 -44.13 -15.14
C LYS A 22 20.81 -44.16 -14.05
N THR A 23 21.04 -43.48 -12.93
CA THR A 23 19.92 -42.98 -12.10
C THR A 23 20.26 -41.63 -11.51
N ILE A 24 19.71 -40.59 -12.13
CA ILE A 24 19.68 -39.22 -11.65
C ILE A 24 18.68 -39.18 -10.50
N LEU A 25 19.13 -38.83 -9.30
CA LEU A 25 18.25 -38.66 -8.14
C LEU A 25 17.62 -37.26 -8.22
N ALA A 26 16.40 -37.17 -8.75
CA ALA A 26 15.60 -35.96 -8.76
C ALA A 26 14.74 -35.91 -7.50
N SER A 27 15.08 -35.03 -6.55
CA SER A 27 14.23 -34.73 -5.39
C SER A 27 13.38 -33.50 -5.73
N LEU A 28 12.07 -33.69 -5.94
CA LEU A 28 11.11 -32.59 -6.08
C LEU A 28 10.92 -31.90 -4.73
N THR A 29 11.40 -30.67 -4.58
CA THR A 29 10.96 -29.76 -3.52
C THR A 29 9.64 -29.12 -3.95
N ALA A 30 8.54 -29.47 -3.27
CA ALA A 30 7.25 -28.84 -3.46
C ALA A 30 7.30 -27.39 -2.91
N LEU A 31 7.34 -26.42 -3.82
CA LEU A 31 7.23 -25.00 -3.51
C LEU A 31 5.75 -24.68 -3.26
N VAL A 32 5.34 -24.62 -1.99
CA VAL A 32 4.02 -24.09 -1.62
C VAL A 32 4.11 -22.57 -1.71
N ILE A 33 3.75 -22.00 -2.86
CA ILE A 33 3.54 -20.57 -2.99
C ILE A 33 2.20 -20.26 -2.31
N ALA A 34 2.25 -19.79 -1.06
CA ALA A 34 1.12 -19.08 -0.49
C ALA A 34 0.94 -17.79 -1.30
N ALA A 35 -0.07 -17.76 -2.17
CA ALA A 35 -0.50 -16.53 -2.81
C ALA A 35 -1.07 -15.62 -1.71
N ALA A 36 -0.24 -14.76 -1.14
CA ALA A 36 -0.75 -13.56 -0.50
C ALA A 36 -1.43 -12.75 -1.61
N GLY A 37 -2.76 -12.80 -1.63
CA GLY A 37 -3.53 -11.91 -2.50
C GLY A 37 -3.07 -10.49 -2.21
N SER A 38 -2.38 -9.87 -3.17
CA SER A 38 -2.22 -8.43 -3.17
C SER A 38 -3.61 -7.88 -3.42
N PHE A 39 -4.33 -7.56 -2.34
CA PHE A 39 -5.44 -6.63 -2.47
C PHE A 39 -4.79 -5.34 -2.96
N ALA A 40 -4.84 -5.10 -4.27
CA ALA A 40 -4.74 -3.76 -4.80
C ALA A 40 -5.91 -3.02 -4.17
N GLN A 41 -5.65 -2.38 -3.03
CA GLN A 41 -6.62 -1.50 -2.40
C GLN A 41 -6.82 -0.39 -3.42
N ASP A 42 -7.99 -0.39 -4.07
CA ASP A 42 -8.35 0.51 -5.16
C ASP A 42 -8.22 1.95 -4.64
N GLY A 43 -7.03 2.50 -4.88
CA GLY A 43 -6.52 3.66 -4.19
C GLY A 43 -6.25 4.71 -5.25
N HIS A 44 -7.07 5.75 -5.26
CA HIS A 44 -6.94 6.82 -6.22
C HIS A 44 -6.04 7.90 -5.65
N LYS A 45 -5.17 8.47 -6.49
CA LYS A 45 -4.27 9.54 -6.10
C LYS A 45 -4.65 10.82 -6.84
N SER A 46 -4.74 11.94 -6.14
CA SER A 46 -4.89 13.24 -6.76
C SER A 46 -3.58 13.73 -7.40
N GLY A 47 -3.67 14.78 -8.21
CA GLY A 47 -2.54 15.65 -8.50
C GLY A 47 -2.01 16.34 -7.23
N PRO A 48 -0.87 17.05 -7.32
CA PRO A 48 -0.36 17.82 -6.20
C PRO A 48 -1.28 19.00 -5.86
N PHE A 49 -1.22 19.48 -4.62
CA PHE A 49 -1.88 20.72 -4.23
C PHE A 49 -1.32 21.91 -5.03
N GLN A 50 -2.23 22.77 -5.48
CA GLN A 50 -1.92 24.01 -6.17
C GLN A 50 -2.67 25.16 -5.51
N GLY A 51 -1.94 26.15 -4.98
CA GLY A 51 -2.51 27.29 -4.26
C GLY A 51 -1.47 28.21 -3.67
N ALA A 52 -1.90 29.33 -3.10
CA ALA A 52 -1.00 30.32 -2.50
C ALA A 52 -0.45 29.88 -1.13
N LYS A 53 -1.15 28.97 -0.43
CA LYS A 53 -0.84 28.58 0.96
C LYS A 53 -0.75 27.07 1.17
N ALA A 54 -1.44 26.27 0.36
CA ALA A 54 -1.27 24.83 0.25
C ALA A 54 -0.84 24.49 -1.19
N ASN A 55 0.42 24.07 -1.36
CA ASN A 55 1.05 23.90 -2.68
C ASN A 55 2.04 22.73 -2.74
N LYS A 56 1.96 21.82 -1.77
CA LYS A 56 2.82 20.65 -1.67
C LYS A 56 2.00 19.46 -1.17
N GLY A 57 2.44 18.26 -1.54
CA GLY A 57 1.75 17.02 -1.24
C GLY A 57 0.54 16.79 -2.13
N PHE A 58 -0.17 15.69 -1.86
CA PHE A 58 -1.34 15.22 -2.59
C PHE A 58 -2.31 14.52 -1.64
N VAL A 59 -3.46 14.09 -2.16
CA VAL A 59 -4.44 13.30 -1.44
C VAL A 59 -4.50 11.89 -2.04
N THR A 60 -4.54 10.88 -1.19
CA THR A 60 -5.00 9.54 -1.56
C THR A 60 -6.43 9.35 -1.11
N HIS A 61 -7.22 8.74 -1.97
CA HIS A 61 -8.55 8.26 -1.67
C HIS A 61 -8.50 6.74 -1.58
N THR A 62 -9.14 6.18 -0.57
CA THR A 62 -9.35 4.74 -0.43
C THR A 62 -10.77 4.48 0.07
N THR A 63 -11.31 3.31 -0.27
CA THR A 63 -12.60 2.86 0.24
C THR A 63 -12.41 1.76 1.27
N GLN A 64 -12.81 2.02 2.51
CA GLN A 64 -12.73 1.06 3.61
C GLN A 64 -14.12 0.85 4.21
N ASN A 65 -14.59 -0.40 4.26
CA ASN A 65 -15.92 -0.74 4.76
C ASN A 65 -17.06 0.05 4.08
N GLY A 66 -16.92 0.30 2.77
CA GLY A 66 -17.87 1.10 2.00
C GLY A 66 -17.81 2.61 2.25
N LYS A 67 -16.83 3.10 3.01
CA LYS A 67 -16.65 4.52 3.28
C LYS A 67 -15.42 5.07 2.58
N SER A 68 -15.62 6.17 1.87
CA SER A 68 -14.56 6.99 1.29
C SER A 68 -13.68 7.60 2.38
N THR A 69 -12.37 7.41 2.30
CA THR A 69 -11.38 8.03 3.18
C THR A 69 -10.39 8.83 2.35
N LEU A 70 -10.12 10.07 2.75
CA LEU A 70 -9.10 10.92 2.14
C LEU A 70 -7.92 11.04 3.09
N THR A 71 -6.70 10.91 2.58
CA THR A 71 -5.46 11.00 3.37
C THR A 71 -4.44 11.90 2.69
N LEU A 72 -3.87 12.85 3.43
CA LEU A 72 -2.76 13.70 2.98
C LEU A 72 -1.47 12.90 2.92
N SER A 73 -0.67 13.16 1.89
CA SER A 73 0.70 12.64 1.80
C SER A 73 1.60 13.17 2.91
N ASP A 74 2.67 12.45 3.23
CA ASP A 74 3.57 12.82 4.32
C ASP A 74 4.36 14.10 4.08
N ASP A 75 4.53 14.50 2.81
CA ASP A 75 5.23 15.71 2.41
C ASP A 75 4.32 16.95 2.36
N PHE A 76 3.02 16.81 2.67
CA PHE A 76 2.09 17.93 2.79
C PHE A 76 2.52 18.90 3.90
N VAL A 77 2.40 20.19 3.61
CA VAL A 77 2.73 21.27 4.57
C VAL A 77 1.44 21.98 4.96
N PRO A 78 1.01 21.91 6.23
CA PRO A 78 -0.22 22.57 6.67
C PRO A 78 -0.12 24.11 6.54
N PRO A 79 -1.13 24.76 5.95
CA PRO A 79 -1.16 26.20 5.80
C PRO A 79 -1.28 26.89 7.17
N GLN A 80 -0.39 27.85 7.43
CA GLN A 80 -0.40 28.65 8.66
C GLN A 80 -1.52 29.69 8.59
N THR A 81 -2.74 29.28 8.93
CA THR A 81 -3.96 30.11 8.91
C THR A 81 -4.80 29.86 10.16
N PRO A 82 -5.68 30.79 10.57
CA PRO A 82 -6.39 30.69 11.84
C PRO A 82 -7.40 29.53 11.90
N ASP A 83 -8.00 29.19 10.75
CA ASP A 83 -9.06 28.19 10.71
C ASP A 83 -9.06 27.33 9.42
N PRO A 84 -8.02 26.51 9.21
CA PRO A 84 -7.92 25.63 8.05
C PRO A 84 -8.83 24.41 8.21
N HIS A 85 -9.56 24.07 7.14
CA HIS A 85 -10.49 22.96 7.06
C HIS A 85 -10.24 22.14 5.80
N TRP A 86 -10.64 20.87 5.89
CA TRP A 86 -10.92 20.06 4.72
C TRP A 86 -12.17 20.58 4.02
N ARG A 87 -12.09 20.73 2.70
CA ARG A 87 -13.26 20.95 1.86
C ARG A 87 -13.20 20.02 0.66
N VAL A 88 -14.32 19.39 0.35
CA VAL A 88 -14.47 18.54 -0.84
C VAL A 88 -15.32 19.28 -1.87
N VAL A 89 -15.00 19.10 -3.15
CA VAL A 89 -15.84 19.53 -4.26
C VAL A 89 -16.21 18.31 -5.10
N ASP A 90 -17.50 18.11 -5.31
CA ASP A 90 -17.99 17.03 -6.18
C ASP A 90 -17.95 17.42 -7.67
N SER A 91 -18.29 16.46 -8.53
CA SER A 91 -18.32 16.59 -9.98
C SER A 91 -19.33 17.63 -10.49
N ASN A 92 -20.32 18.01 -9.67
CA ASN A 92 -21.28 19.07 -9.97
C ASN A 92 -20.81 20.45 -9.50
N GLY A 93 -19.64 20.53 -8.84
CA GLY A 93 -19.13 21.75 -8.26
C GLY A 93 -19.69 22.07 -6.87
N THR A 94 -20.46 21.17 -6.26
CA THR A 94 -20.97 21.36 -4.90
C THR A 94 -19.82 21.26 -3.90
N THR A 95 -19.73 22.23 -3.00
CA THR A 95 -18.67 22.29 -1.98
C THR A 95 -19.18 21.80 -0.63
N TYR A 96 -18.41 20.95 0.03
CA TYR A 96 -18.72 20.42 1.36
C TYR A 96 -17.59 20.79 2.31
N LEU A 97 -17.85 21.71 3.24
CA LEU A 97 -16.92 22.02 4.33
C LEU A 97 -16.97 20.88 5.34
N LEU A 98 -15.82 20.29 5.64
CA LEU A 98 -15.66 19.14 6.53
C LEU A 98 -14.80 19.52 7.74
N ASP A 99 -14.11 18.53 8.30
CA ASP A 99 -13.34 18.66 9.54
C ASP A 99 -12.24 19.73 9.47
N ARG A 100 -11.92 20.29 10.64
CA ARG A 100 -10.74 21.15 10.80
C ARG A 100 -9.48 20.35 10.47
N LEU A 101 -8.58 20.98 9.72
CA LEU A 101 -7.29 20.40 9.38
C LEU A 101 -6.38 20.35 10.61
N MET A 102 -6.45 21.37 11.47
CA MET A 102 -5.67 21.44 12.71
C MET A 102 -6.57 21.17 13.90
N THR A 103 -6.16 20.25 14.76
CA THR A 103 -6.84 19.91 16.00
C THR A 103 -6.16 20.56 17.21
N LYS A 104 -6.78 20.47 18.38
CA LYS A 104 -6.23 21.04 19.62
C LYS A 104 -4.81 20.48 19.88
N GLY A 105 -3.88 21.37 20.22
CA GLY A 105 -2.47 21.01 20.43
C GLY A 105 -1.67 20.88 19.14
N ASP A 106 -2.05 21.62 18.09
CA ASP A 106 -1.35 21.74 16.80
C ASP A 106 -1.12 20.41 16.05
N LYS A 107 -1.91 19.39 16.38
CA LYS A 107 -1.89 18.11 15.68
C LYS A 107 -2.72 18.21 14.40
N MET A 108 -2.10 17.88 13.27
CA MET A 108 -2.78 17.84 11.97
C MET A 108 -3.66 16.59 11.84
N ASN A 109 -4.91 16.78 11.44
CA ASN A 109 -5.81 15.72 10.99
C ASN A 109 -5.50 15.36 9.54
N LYS A 110 -4.60 14.38 9.36
CA LYS A 110 -4.15 13.92 8.04
C LYS A 110 -5.18 13.12 7.25
N SER A 111 -6.20 12.57 7.90
CA SER A 111 -7.17 11.70 7.26
C SER A 111 -8.59 12.00 7.71
N ILE A 112 -9.52 12.02 6.77
CA ILE A 112 -10.95 12.19 7.05
C ILE A 112 -11.76 11.09 6.36
N VAL A 113 -12.84 10.68 7.02
CA VAL A 113 -13.88 9.88 6.39
C VAL A 113 -14.87 10.85 5.73
N VAL A 114 -15.11 10.67 4.44
CA VAL A 114 -16.03 11.52 3.69
C VAL A 114 -17.47 11.10 4.03
N PRO A 115 -18.36 12.04 4.37
CA PRO A 115 -19.75 11.70 4.66
C PRO A 115 -20.50 11.12 3.45
N ASP A 116 -21.37 10.14 3.69
CA ASP A 116 -22.12 9.40 2.65
C ASP A 116 -23.07 10.26 1.78
N TYR A 117 -23.34 11.50 2.19
CA TYR A 117 -24.11 12.45 1.38
C TYR A 117 -23.30 13.02 0.22
N VAL A 118 -21.96 13.01 0.29
CA VAL A 118 -21.06 13.40 -0.80
C VAL A 118 -21.02 12.27 -1.83
N LYS A 119 -21.49 12.52 -3.04
CA LYS A 119 -21.73 11.46 -4.04
C LYS A 119 -20.51 11.04 -4.85
N ASP A 120 -19.56 11.96 -5.00
CA ASP A 120 -18.24 11.74 -5.54
C ASP A 120 -17.31 12.89 -5.14
N ILE A 121 -16.03 12.74 -5.43
CA ILE A 121 -14.99 13.69 -5.07
C ILE A 121 -14.19 14.00 -6.34
N ALA A 122 -14.41 15.19 -6.91
CA ALA A 122 -13.62 15.66 -8.05
C ALA A 122 -12.31 16.30 -7.61
N LYS A 123 -12.33 17.05 -6.51
CA LYS A 123 -11.14 17.67 -5.92
C LYS A 123 -11.27 17.90 -4.42
N VAL A 124 -10.13 18.05 -3.77
CA VAL A 124 -9.99 18.44 -2.36
C VAL A 124 -9.39 19.83 -2.30
N GLN A 125 -9.92 20.65 -1.40
CA GLN A 125 -9.49 22.01 -1.12
C GLN A 125 -9.10 22.14 0.35
N MET A 126 -8.02 22.85 0.61
CA MET A 126 -7.74 23.39 1.93
C MET A 126 -8.43 24.74 2.02
N TRP A 127 -9.41 24.87 2.92
CA TRP A 127 -10.24 26.07 3.04
C TRP A 127 -9.95 26.79 4.35
N CYS A 128 -9.78 28.11 4.32
CA CYS A 128 -9.79 28.90 5.55
C CYS A 128 -11.24 29.32 5.83
N ALA A 129 -11.85 28.80 6.89
CA ALA A 129 -13.22 29.18 7.26
C ALA A 129 -13.29 30.61 7.81
N PHE A 130 -12.25 31.09 8.51
CA PHE A 130 -12.18 32.46 9.01
C PHE A 130 -12.14 33.52 7.90
N ALA A 131 -11.35 33.27 6.86
CA ALA A 131 -11.16 34.22 5.75
C ALA A 131 -11.99 33.86 4.51
N GLU A 132 -12.81 32.81 4.61
CA GLU A 132 -13.64 32.27 3.53
C GLU A 132 -12.89 32.18 2.18
N THR A 133 -11.70 31.57 2.19
CA THR A 133 -10.85 31.50 0.99
C THR A 133 -10.19 30.14 0.78
N ASN A 134 -10.00 29.79 -0.50
CA ASN A 134 -9.27 28.58 -0.91
C ASN A 134 -7.78 28.83 -0.74
N LEU A 135 -7.12 27.95 0.02
CA LEU A 135 -5.69 27.99 0.32
C LEU A 135 -4.88 27.19 -0.71
N GLY A 136 -5.53 26.20 -1.34
CA GLY A 136 -5.01 25.38 -2.41
C GLY A 136 -5.84 24.13 -2.64
N GLU A 137 -5.74 23.57 -3.84
CA GLU A 137 -6.57 22.45 -4.27
C GLU A 137 -5.79 21.35 -4.98
N ALA A 138 -6.26 20.11 -4.80
CA ALA A 138 -5.73 18.91 -5.42
C ALA A 138 -6.87 18.17 -6.10
N ALA A 139 -6.80 18.03 -7.43
CA ALA A 139 -7.83 17.37 -8.23
C ALA A 139 -7.48 15.91 -8.51
N PHE A 140 -8.48 15.05 -8.55
CA PHE A 140 -8.33 13.71 -9.11
C PHE A 140 -8.45 13.77 -10.64
N GLU A 141 -7.82 12.81 -11.33
CA GLU A 141 -7.93 12.69 -12.79
C GLU A 141 -9.39 12.46 -13.22
N HIS A 142 -10.11 11.66 -12.43
CA HIS A 142 -11.56 11.45 -12.53
C HIS A 142 -12.20 11.49 -11.14
N PRO A 143 -13.48 11.87 -11.00
CA PRO A 143 -14.16 11.84 -9.70
C PRO A 143 -14.16 10.44 -9.07
N VAL A 144 -13.89 10.37 -7.76
CA VAL A 144 -13.74 9.11 -6.98
C VAL A 144 -14.89 8.92 -5.98
N LYS A 145 -15.14 7.67 -5.53
CA LYS A 145 -16.30 7.29 -4.69
C LYS A 145 -15.96 6.24 -3.63
#